data_AF-A0A9N7AII9-F1
#
_entry.id   AF-A0A9N7AII9-F1
#
_cell.length_a   1.000
_cell.length_b   1.000
_cell.length_c   1.000
_cell.angle_alpha   90.00
_cell.angle_beta   90.00
_cell.angle_gamma   90.00
#
_symmetry.space_group_name_H-M   'P 1'
#
loop_
_entity.id
_entity.type
_entity.pdbx_description
1 polymer ?
#
loop_
_entity_poly.entity_id
_entity_poly.type
_entity_poly.pdbx_seq_one_letter_code
_entity_poly.pdbx_strand_id
1 'polypeptide(L)'
;MSRTTTYRCLNCLDHAVTRSFDTSHLSRTCPNCDSFERFVNQAVIDRFEALEASPPAEFDWNRLERREKLLVAERLARTDATLADVTVTETERPAGSDGETGNGESAEAGADGSTEARERVGDSTEPEP
;
A
#
# COMPACT_ATOMS: atom_id res chain seq x y z
N MET A 1 -6.15 25.76 23.43
CA MET A 1 -6.24 24.29 23.55
C MET A 1 -5.80 23.68 22.24
N SER A 2 -4.73 22.89 22.22
CA SER A 2 -4.31 22.15 21.02
C SER A 2 -5.41 21.14 20.70
N ARG A 3 -6.09 21.28 19.55
CA ARG A 3 -7.09 20.30 19.12
C ARG A 3 -6.34 19.04 18.71
N THR A 4 -6.60 17.94 19.39
CA THR A 4 -6.08 16.63 19.02
C THR A 4 -7.14 15.85 18.27
N THR A 5 -6.73 15.20 17.18
CA THR A 5 -7.56 14.37 16.33
C THR A 5 -7.10 12.92 16.44
N THR A 6 -8.05 12.01 16.53
CA THR A 6 -7.82 10.56 16.55
C THR A 6 -7.97 9.99 15.15
N TYR A 7 -7.12 9.02 14.81
CA TYR A 7 -7.12 8.32 13.54
C TYR A 7 -7.11 6.81 13.77
N ARG A 8 -7.93 6.04 13.07
CA ARG A 8 -8.05 4.57 13.22
C ARG A 8 -7.59 3.83 11.98
N CYS A 9 -6.92 2.70 12.17
CA CYS A 9 -6.50 1.84 11.08
C CYS A 9 -7.71 1.35 10.28
N LEU A 10 -7.71 1.54 8.95
CA LEU A 10 -8.83 1.16 8.09
C LEU A 10 -9.04 -0.36 8.01
N ASN A 11 -7.96 -1.14 8.14
CA ASN A 11 -8.02 -2.60 8.04
C ASN A 11 -8.60 -3.23 9.32
N CYS A 12 -7.91 -3.05 10.45
CA CYS A 12 -8.32 -3.72 11.70
C CYS A 12 -9.36 -2.95 12.52
N LEU A 13 -9.54 -1.64 12.31
CA LEU A 13 -10.35 -0.70 13.13
C LEU A 13 -9.99 -0.61 14.63
N ASP A 14 -9.16 -1.52 15.13
CA ASP A 14 -8.83 -1.67 16.54
C ASP A 14 -7.76 -0.68 17.00
N HIS A 15 -6.69 -0.49 16.21
CA HIS A 15 -5.64 0.46 16.57
C HIS A 15 -5.99 1.90 16.19
N ALA A 16 -5.79 2.82 17.14
CA ALA A 16 -5.99 4.25 16.97
C ALA A 16 -4.75 5.06 17.40
N VAL A 17 -4.49 6.16 16.71
CA VAL A 17 -3.41 7.10 17.00
C VAL A 17 -3.98 8.51 17.13
N THR A 18 -3.59 9.23 18.19
CA THR A 18 -3.98 10.63 18.41
C THR A 18 -2.84 11.57 18.04
N ARG A 19 -3.15 12.64 17.28
CA ARG A 19 -2.18 13.64 16.81
C ARG A 19 -2.74 15.05 16.96
N SER A 20 -1.86 16.05 17.02
CA SER A 20 -2.21 17.47 17.18
C SER A 20 -2.50 18.21 15.87
N PHE A 21 -2.54 17.49 14.75
CA PHE A 21 -2.87 18.03 13.44
C PHE A 21 -4.10 17.32 12.89
N ASP A 22 -4.81 18.00 12.02
CA ASP A 22 -6.08 17.57 11.44
C ASP A 22 -5.94 17.39 9.92
N THR A 23 -5.70 16.15 9.50
CA THR A 23 -5.65 15.71 8.11
C THR A 23 -6.74 14.67 7.88
N SER A 24 -6.97 14.28 6.63
CA SER A 24 -7.95 13.25 6.29
C SER A 24 -7.48 11.85 6.69
N HIS A 25 -6.20 11.56 6.46
CA HIS A 25 -5.62 10.25 6.76
C HIS A 25 -4.10 10.30 6.95
N LEU A 26 -3.58 9.24 7.56
CA LEU A 26 -2.16 8.98 7.76
C LEU A 26 -1.81 7.62 7.18
N SER A 27 -0.79 7.52 6.33
CA SER A 27 -0.31 6.21 5.86
C SER A 27 0.84 5.75 6.75
N ARG A 28 0.68 4.61 7.42
CA ARG A 28 1.72 4.02 8.28
C ARG A 28 1.45 2.55 8.54
N THR A 29 2.48 1.82 8.96
CA THR A 29 2.32 0.47 9.48
C THR A 29 1.50 0.48 10.76
N CYS A 30 0.46 -0.34 10.78
CA CYS A 30 -0.37 -0.58 11.95
C CYS A 30 0.35 -1.56 12.89
N PRO A 31 0.59 -1.21 14.16
CA PRO A 31 1.25 -2.11 15.12
C PRO A 31 0.36 -3.26 15.60
N ASN A 32 -0.93 -3.29 15.23
CA ASN A 32 -1.84 -4.36 15.65
C ASN A 32 -2.03 -5.44 14.57
N CYS A 33 -2.05 -5.03 13.29
CA CYS A 33 -2.25 -5.96 12.17
C CYS A 33 -1.03 -6.05 11.23
N ASP A 34 0.10 -5.45 11.62
CA ASP A 34 1.38 -5.38 10.89
C ASP A 34 1.31 -4.96 9.42
N SER A 35 0.18 -4.40 9.00
CA SER A 35 -0.09 -4.02 7.61
C SER A 35 0.17 -2.54 7.42
N PHE A 36 0.72 -2.18 6.26
CA PHE A 36 0.87 -0.79 5.87
C PHE A 36 -0.48 -0.26 5.40
N GLU A 37 -1.11 0.58 6.23
CA GLU A 37 -2.51 0.94 6.06
C GLU A 37 -2.73 2.44 6.18
N ARG A 38 -3.89 2.89 5.68
CA ARG A 38 -4.40 4.23 5.96
C ARG A 38 -5.08 4.25 7.32
N PHE A 39 -4.69 5.23 8.14
CA PHE A 39 -5.33 5.59 9.39
C PHE A 39 -6.27 6.76 9.13
N VAL A 40 -7.58 6.53 9.21
CA VAL A 40 -8.60 7.50 8.84
C VAL A 40 -9.04 8.28 10.07
N ASN A 41 -9.27 9.58 9.90
CA ASN A 41 -9.78 10.49 10.93
C ASN A 41 -11.07 9.96 11.58
N GLN A 42 -11.19 10.07 12.90
CA GLN A 42 -12.33 9.56 13.68
C GLN A 42 -13.68 10.09 13.18
N ALA A 43 -13.76 11.36 12.75
CA ALA A 43 -15.00 11.93 12.23
C ALA A 43 -15.54 11.18 11.00
N VAL A 44 -14.64 10.60 10.20
CA VAL A 44 -15.00 9.77 9.04
C VAL A 44 -15.56 8.43 9.49
N ILE A 45 -14.95 7.83 10.52
CA ILE A 45 -15.42 6.57 11.11
C ILE A 45 -16.81 6.76 11.72
N ASP A 46 -16.99 7.81 12.52
CA ASP A 46 -18.29 8.13 13.13
C ASP A 46 -19.37 8.33 12.05
N ARG A 47 -19.02 8.99 10.93
CA ARG A 47 -19.95 9.19 9.82
C ARG A 47 -20.27 7.88 9.09
N PHE A 48 -19.27 7.02 8.88
CA PHE A 48 -19.44 5.71 8.29
C PHE A 48 -20.36 4.83 9.15
N GLU A 49 -20.13 4.78 10.46
CA GLU A 49 -20.95 4.00 11.39
C GLU A 49 -22.40 4.51 11.44
N ALA A 50 -22.61 5.84 11.40
CA ALA A 50 -23.95 6.41 11.33
C ALA A 50 -24.71 6.01 10.06
N LEU A 51 -24.02 5.95 8.91
CA LEU A 51 -24.60 5.50 7.64
C LEU A 51 -24.82 3.99 7.59
N GLU A 52 -23.95 3.19 8.22
CA GLU A 52 -24.17 1.74 8.36
C GLU A 52 -25.35 1.42 9.27
N ALA A 53 -25.50 2.15 10.38
CA ALA A 53 -26.61 1.98 11.31
C ALA A 53 -27.96 2.41 10.70
N SER A 54 -27.94 3.45 9.86
CA SER A 54 -29.13 3.99 9.19
C SER A 54 -28.82 4.32 7.73
N PRO A 55 -28.83 3.31 6.83
CA PRO A 55 -28.49 3.51 5.44
C PRO A 55 -29.51 4.44 4.76
N PRO A 56 -29.04 5.45 4.01
CA PRO A 56 -29.92 6.36 3.27
C PRO A 56 -30.71 5.61 2.19
N ALA A 57 -32.00 5.91 2.06
CA ALA A 57 -32.88 5.25 1.08
C ALA A 57 -32.68 5.78 -0.35
N GLU A 58 -32.25 7.03 -0.49
CA GLU A 58 -32.02 7.73 -1.76
C GLU A 58 -30.64 7.44 -2.38
N PHE A 59 -29.82 6.63 -1.71
CA PHE A 59 -28.46 6.31 -2.13
C PHE A 59 -28.23 4.81 -1.92
N ASP A 60 -27.71 4.12 -2.93
CA ASP A 60 -27.50 2.66 -2.93
C ASP A 60 -26.35 2.22 -1.99
N TRP A 61 -26.43 2.56 -0.71
CA TRP A 61 -25.39 2.28 0.29
C TRP A 61 -25.05 0.79 0.38
N ASN A 62 -26.05 -0.08 0.29
CA ASN A 62 -25.86 -1.53 0.39
C ASN A 62 -25.19 -2.16 -0.85
N ARG A 63 -25.14 -1.45 -1.98
CA ARG A 63 -24.41 -1.91 -3.17
C ARG A 63 -22.90 -1.71 -3.01
N LEU A 64 -22.50 -0.71 -2.24
CA LEU A 64 -21.09 -0.33 -2.08
C LEU A 64 -20.32 -1.32 -1.22
N GLU A 65 -19.09 -1.60 -1.64
CA GLU A 65 -18.12 -2.29 -0.81
C GLU A 65 -17.66 -1.40 0.36
N ARG A 66 -17.16 -2.02 1.42
CA ARG A 66 -16.70 -1.32 2.64
C ARG A 66 -15.74 -0.18 2.34
N ARG A 67 -14.82 -0.37 1.39
CA ARG A 67 -13.85 0.66 1.00
C ARG A 67 -14.53 1.85 0.33
N GLU A 68 -15.50 1.62 -0.54
CA GLU A 68 -16.25 2.67 -1.23
C GLU A 68 -17.11 3.46 -0.25
N LYS A 69 -17.82 2.78 0.65
CA LYS A 69 -18.57 3.39 1.76
C LYS A 69 -17.71 4.33 2.60
N LEU A 70 -16.47 3.93 2.90
CA LEU A 70 -15.52 4.77 3.65
C LEU A 70 -15.11 6.03 2.86
N LEU A 71 -14.98 5.96 1.54
CA LEU A 71 -14.71 7.14 0.70
C LEU A 71 -15.90 8.10 0.70
N VAL A 72 -17.13 7.59 0.63
CA VAL A 72 -18.35 8.40 0.75
C VAL A 72 -18.39 9.09 2.12
N ALA A 73 -18.13 8.33 3.19
CA ALA A 73 -18.10 8.89 4.55
C ALA A 73 -17.00 9.96 4.71
N GLU A 74 -15.81 9.76 4.11
CA GLU A 74 -14.71 10.73 4.13
C GLU A 74 -15.15 12.06 3.49
N ARG A 75 -15.76 11.98 2.31
CA ARG A 75 -16.27 13.15 1.58
C ARG A 75 -17.33 13.92 2.38
N LEU A 76 -18.28 13.21 3.01
CA LEU A 76 -19.36 13.82 3.77
C LEU A 76 -18.90 14.41 5.12
N ALA A 77 -17.91 13.81 5.76
CA ALA A 77 -17.43 14.27 7.07
C ALA A 77 -16.45 15.45 6.98
N ARG A 78 -15.80 15.64 5.84
CA ARG A 78 -14.68 16.58 5.67
C ARG A 78 -14.95 17.72 4.71
N THR A 79 -16.05 17.65 3.96
CA THR A 79 -16.48 18.65 2.99
C THR A 79 -17.94 18.98 3.24
N ASP A 80 -18.40 20.15 2.80
CA ASP A 80 -19.83 20.51 2.73
C ASP A 80 -20.61 19.73 1.64
N ALA A 81 -20.08 18.58 1.21
CA ALA A 81 -20.69 17.73 0.20
C ALA A 81 -21.90 16.98 0.81
N THR A 82 -22.93 16.79 -0.02
CA THR A 82 -24.10 15.98 0.33
C THR A 82 -24.06 14.65 -0.41
N LEU A 83 -24.92 13.69 -0.05
CA LEU A 83 -25.00 12.41 -0.76
C LEU A 83 -25.27 12.59 -2.26
N ALA A 84 -26.00 13.64 -2.65
CA ALA A 84 -26.28 13.98 -4.04
C ALA A 84 -25.03 14.45 -4.83
N ASP A 85 -23.98 14.90 -4.15
CA ASP A 85 -22.70 15.30 -4.75
C ASP A 85 -21.75 14.09 -4.95
N VAL A 86 -22.10 12.94 -4.39
CA VAL A 86 -21.22 11.76 -4.37
C VAL A 86 -21.61 10.77 -5.45
N THR A 87 -20.75 10.65 -6.46
CA THR A 87 -20.82 9.58 -7.46
C THR A 87 -19.67 8.62 -7.23
N VAL A 88 -19.98 7.37 -6.87
CA VAL A 88 -18.99 6.29 -6.80
C VAL A 88 -18.97 5.59 -8.16
N THR A 89 -17.99 5.92 -8.99
CA THR A 89 -17.68 5.15 -10.21
C THR A 89 -16.70 4.04 -9.84
N GLU A 90 -16.88 2.83 -10.37
CA GLU A 90 -15.90 1.73 -10.24
C GLU A 90 -14.53 2.21 -10.78
N THR A 91 -13.69 2.76 -9.90
CA THR A 91 -12.31 3.07 -10.24
C THR A 91 -11.56 1.74 -10.29
N GLU A 92 -11.42 1.27 -11.53
CA GLU A 92 -10.37 0.41 -12.07
C GLU A 92 -9.52 -0.29 -11.01
N ARG A 93 -9.82 -1.58 -10.82
CA ARG A 93 -8.88 -2.61 -10.34
C ARG A 93 -7.52 -2.27 -10.95
N PRO A 94 -6.44 -2.03 -10.18
CA PRO A 94 -5.13 -1.84 -10.79
C PRO A 94 -4.91 -3.10 -11.64
N ALA A 95 -4.88 -2.91 -12.96
CA ALA A 95 -4.47 -3.95 -13.88
C ALA A 95 -3.18 -4.52 -13.28
N GLY A 96 -3.12 -5.84 -13.16
CA GLY A 96 -1.90 -6.50 -12.74
C GLY A 96 -0.75 -5.85 -13.51
N SER A 97 0.33 -5.55 -12.81
CA SER A 97 1.59 -5.28 -13.47
C SER A 97 1.95 -6.58 -14.17
N ASP A 98 1.46 -6.77 -15.40
CA ASP A 98 1.91 -7.80 -16.30
C ASP A 98 3.41 -7.60 -16.42
N GLY A 99 4.16 -8.52 -15.82
CA GLY A 99 5.60 -8.56 -15.90
C GLY A 99 5.99 -8.78 -17.34
N GLU A 100 6.26 -7.70 -18.07
CA GLU A 100 7.04 -7.78 -19.29
C GLU A 100 8.48 -8.08 -18.88
N THR A 101 8.75 -9.37 -18.72
CA THR A 101 10.10 -9.92 -18.66
C THR A 101 10.71 -9.73 -20.04
N GLY A 102 11.33 -8.56 -20.24
CA GLY A 102 12.15 -8.26 -21.40
C GLY A 102 13.37 -9.17 -21.43
N ASN A 103 13.24 -10.23 -22.22
CA ASN A 103 14.27 -11.17 -22.64
C ASN A 103 15.52 -10.44 -23.14
N GLY A 104 16.62 -10.53 -22.39
CA GLY A 104 17.94 -10.04 -22.76
C GLY A 104 18.98 -11.14 -22.57
N GLU A 105 19.46 -11.65 -23.70
CA GLU A 105 20.69 -12.44 -23.89
C GLU A 105 20.72 -13.89 -23.37
N SER A 106 20.38 -14.81 -24.28
CA SER A 106 21.09 -16.09 -24.42
C SER A 106 21.83 -16.07 -25.76
N ALA A 107 23.15 -16.01 -25.69
CA ALA A 107 24.04 -16.40 -26.78
C ALA A 107 24.94 -17.50 -26.24
N GLU A 108 24.59 -18.74 -26.58
CA GLU A 108 25.40 -19.93 -26.34
C GLU A 108 26.58 -20.05 -27.33
N ALA A 109 27.76 -20.35 -26.80
CA ALA A 109 28.79 -21.28 -27.31
C ALA A 109 30.11 -21.00 -26.54
N GLY A 110 30.80 -21.93 -25.90
CA GLY A 110 30.63 -23.37 -25.78
C GLY A 110 31.82 -24.00 -25.05
N ALA A 111 31.91 -25.33 -25.17
CA ALA A 111 33.02 -26.22 -24.88
C ALA A 111 33.31 -26.59 -23.41
N ASP A 112 32.65 -27.68 -23.01
CA ASP A 112 33.11 -28.70 -22.05
C ASP A 112 34.43 -29.36 -22.52
N GLY A 113 35.29 -29.77 -21.58
CA GLY A 113 36.44 -30.61 -21.89
C GLY A 113 37.49 -30.66 -20.79
N SER A 114 37.23 -31.48 -19.77
CA SER A 114 38.20 -31.89 -18.75
C SER A 114 39.48 -32.50 -19.35
N THR A 115 40.65 -32.26 -18.76
CA THR A 115 41.62 -33.31 -18.30
C THR A 115 43.00 -32.74 -17.92
N GLU A 116 43.42 -33.12 -16.70
CA GLU A 116 44.75 -33.65 -16.34
C GLU A 116 46.04 -32.79 -16.39
N ALA A 117 46.54 -32.54 -15.17
CA ALA A 117 47.85 -32.96 -14.66
C ALA A 117 49.16 -32.35 -15.23
N ARG A 118 49.99 -31.90 -14.26
CA ARG A 118 51.47 -31.69 -14.32
C ARG A 118 51.86 -30.39 -15.07
N GLU A 119 52.83 -29.57 -14.68
CA GLU A 119 54.15 -29.77 -14.06
C GLU A 119 54.59 -28.50 -13.28
N ARG A 120 55.44 -28.69 -12.27
CA ARG A 120 56.25 -27.63 -11.64
C ARG A 120 57.50 -27.37 -12.50
N VAL A 121 57.73 -26.12 -12.89
CA VAL A 121 59.02 -25.47 -13.23
C VAL A 121 58.78 -23.98 -12.94
N GLY A 122 59.48 -23.24 -12.08
CA GLY A 122 60.80 -23.39 -11.49
C GLY A 122 61.88 -22.80 -12.38
N ASP A 123 62.02 -21.48 -12.48
CA ASP A 123 63.30 -20.77 -12.80
C ASP A 123 63.10 -19.24 -12.70
N SER A 124 63.59 -18.58 -11.65
CA SER A 124 64.88 -17.86 -11.55
C SER A 124 64.90 -16.50 -12.26
N THR A 125 65.03 -15.43 -11.47
CA THR A 125 66.07 -14.39 -11.65
C THR A 125 65.97 -13.36 -10.53
N GLU A 126 66.77 -13.61 -9.50
CA GLU A 126 67.49 -12.60 -8.68
C GLU A 126 68.62 -12.00 -9.60
N PRO A 127 69.44 -10.96 -9.26
CA PRO A 127 69.56 -10.31 -7.96
C PRO A 127 70.05 -8.83 -7.87
N GLU A 128 70.21 -8.39 -6.60
CA GLU A 128 71.22 -7.46 -6.01
C GLU A 128 71.19 -5.93 -6.29
N PRO A 129 71.84 -5.11 -5.42
CA PRO A 129 72.60 -5.41 -4.18
C PRO A 129 71.96 -4.98 -2.86
#